data_AF-A0AAE2VXI3-F1
#
_entry.id   AF-A0AAE2VXI3-F1
#
_cell.length_a   1.000
_cell.length_b   1.000
_cell.length_c   1.000
_cell.angle_alpha   90.00
_cell.angle_beta   90.00
_cell.angle_gamma   90.00
#
_symmetry.space_group_name_H-M   'P 1'
#
loop_
_entity.id
_entity.type
_entity.pdbx_description
1 polymer ?
#
loop_
_entity_poly.entity_id
_entity_poly.type
_entity_poly.pdbx_seq_one_letter_code
_entity_poly.pdbx_strand_id
1 'polypeptide(L)'
;MNIVEHIWSGTLELRDEANLPPLGNILNSLLAAPMICFTTKQGGPNVQPVVSYAADEVLPGASLADVLFEEFGIEICDRTIVLIEPAETGKAFVLSSQDLGQALGQVLVDLSKLSMGRAASGNGQVVTEVSAKAQQSEKHPELMSLVQ
;
A
#
# COMPACT_ATOMS: atom_id res chain seq x y z
N MET A 1 11.44 -4.95 13.93
CA MET A 1 11.38 -3.51 13.68
C MET A 1 10.23 -3.28 12.70
N ASN A 2 9.31 -2.37 13.02
CA ASN A 2 8.14 -2.03 12.19
C ASN A 2 8.55 -1.01 11.10
N ILE A 3 7.81 -0.94 10.01
CA ILE A 3 8.05 -0.03 8.87
C ILE A 3 8.17 1.44 9.28
N VAL A 4 7.41 1.89 10.30
CA VAL A 4 7.48 3.27 10.81
C VAL A 4 8.80 3.56 11.51
N GLU A 5 9.32 2.60 12.29
CA GLU A 5 10.61 2.73 12.96
C GLU A 5 11.75 2.88 11.93
N HIS A 6 11.61 2.21 10.78
CA HIS A 6 12.53 2.39 9.67
C HIS A 6 12.45 3.80 9.08
N ILE A 7 11.24 4.31 8.81
CA ILE A 7 11.02 5.65 8.25
C ILE A 7 11.66 6.73 9.13
N TRP A 8 11.33 6.75 10.41
CA TRP A 8 11.80 7.80 11.33
C TRP A 8 13.25 7.66 11.78
N SER A 9 13.92 6.53 11.49
CA SER A 9 15.34 6.38 11.78
C SER A 9 16.23 7.33 10.95
N GLY A 10 15.69 7.96 9.88
CA GLY A 10 16.48 8.76 8.93
C GLY A 10 17.46 7.93 8.10
N THR A 11 17.36 6.60 8.21
CA THR A 11 18.26 5.66 7.53
C THR A 11 17.69 5.13 6.22
N LEU A 12 16.50 5.55 5.78
CA LEU A 12 15.98 5.09 4.49
C LEU A 12 16.55 5.89 3.33
N GLU A 13 16.84 5.17 2.25
CA GLU A 13 17.15 5.70 0.93
C GLU A 13 16.16 5.11 -0.06
N LEU A 14 15.44 5.98 -0.76
CA LEU A 14 14.59 5.55 -1.87
C LEU A 14 15.46 4.99 -3.00
N ARG A 15 15.07 3.85 -3.56
CA ARG A 15 15.68 3.27 -4.74
C ARG A 15 14.90 3.65 -5.99
N ASP A 16 15.64 4.04 -7.01
CA ASP A 16 15.13 4.18 -8.37
C ASP A 16 14.81 2.78 -8.94
N GLU A 17 13.76 2.69 -9.75
CA GLU A 17 13.38 1.47 -10.49
C GLU A 17 14.53 0.92 -11.33
N ALA A 18 15.40 1.78 -11.86
CA ALA A 18 16.58 1.37 -12.63
C ALA A 18 17.67 0.69 -11.78
N ASN A 19 17.61 0.81 -10.45
CA ASN A 19 18.64 0.33 -9.52
C ASN A 19 18.02 -0.43 -8.34
N LEU A 20 17.07 -1.30 -8.63
CA LEU A 20 16.48 -2.16 -7.62
C LEU A 20 17.45 -3.27 -7.19
N PRO A 21 17.48 -3.61 -5.89
CA PRO A 21 18.11 -4.83 -5.40
C PRO A 21 17.51 -6.12 -6.00
N PRO A 22 18.20 -7.28 -5.89
CA PRO A 22 17.75 -8.54 -6.49
C PRO A 22 16.33 -8.97 -6.08
N LEU A 23 15.99 -8.84 -4.79
CA LEU A 23 14.65 -9.17 -4.30
C LEU A 23 13.59 -8.22 -4.87
N GLY A 24 13.84 -6.90 -4.82
CA GLY A 24 13.02 -5.90 -5.50
C GLY A 24 12.76 -6.21 -6.97
N ASN A 25 13.78 -6.59 -7.74
CA ASN A 25 13.63 -6.97 -9.15
C ASN A 25 12.72 -8.19 -9.35
N ILE A 26 12.90 -9.23 -8.53
CA ILE A 26 12.08 -10.44 -8.61
C ILE A 26 10.63 -10.10 -8.28
N LEU A 27 10.39 -9.38 -7.18
CA LEU A 27 9.05 -9.03 -6.77
C LEU A 27 8.36 -8.11 -7.79
N ASN A 28 9.07 -7.14 -8.34
CA ASN A 28 8.55 -6.25 -9.40
C ASN A 28 8.19 -7.03 -10.68
N SER A 29 8.85 -8.17 -10.93
CA SER A 29 8.53 -9.05 -12.06
C SER A 29 7.36 -10.01 -11.78
N LEU A 30 7.16 -10.38 -10.51
CA LEU A 30 6.13 -11.36 -10.10
C LEU A 30 4.79 -10.72 -9.75
N LEU A 31 4.81 -9.50 -9.20
CA LEU A 31 3.63 -8.85 -8.65
C LEU A 31 3.04 -7.87 -9.65
N ALA A 32 1.72 -7.88 -9.79
CA ALA A 32 0.98 -6.94 -10.64
C ALA A 32 0.73 -5.58 -9.96
N ALA A 33 1.06 -5.44 -8.68
CA ALA A 33 0.88 -4.22 -7.92
C ALA A 33 2.11 -3.30 -8.09
N PRO A 34 1.92 -1.97 -8.17
CA PRO A 34 3.04 -1.04 -8.20
C PRO A 34 3.87 -1.18 -6.92
N MET A 35 5.18 -0.99 -7.03
CA MET A 35 6.11 -1.17 -5.92
C MET A 35 7.03 0.04 -5.77
N ILE A 36 7.27 0.43 -4.52
CA ILE A 36 8.35 1.33 -4.15
C ILE A 36 9.32 0.60 -3.24
N CYS A 37 10.62 0.79 -3.46
CA CYS A 37 11.67 0.12 -2.72
C CYS A 37 12.54 1.13 -1.98
N PHE A 38 12.71 0.93 -0.68
CA PHE A 38 13.69 1.62 0.14
C PHE A 38 14.80 0.67 0.53
N THR A 39 16.00 1.20 0.72
CA THR A 39 17.08 0.50 1.40
C THR A 39 17.45 1.20 2.70
N THR A 40 17.75 0.45 3.75
CA THR A 40 18.33 1.05 4.95
C THR A 40 19.80 1.42 4.70
N LYS A 41 20.29 2.49 5.34
CA LYS A 41 21.71 2.91 5.33
C LYS A 41 22.56 2.08 6.28
N GLN A 42 21.92 1.51 7.30
CA GLN A 42 22.54 0.64 8.29
C GLN A 42 21.73 -0.66 8.39
N GLY A 43 22.45 -1.77 8.50
CA GLY A 43 21.91 -3.11 8.65
C GLY A 43 23.01 -4.02 9.16
N GLY A 44 22.61 -5.11 9.82
CA GLY A 44 23.50 -6.22 10.13
C GLY A 44 22.97 -7.50 9.47
N PRO A 45 23.72 -8.62 9.57
CA PRO A 45 23.50 -9.85 8.80
C PRO A 45 22.16 -10.56 9.05
N ASN A 46 21.32 -10.05 9.97
CA ASN A 46 20.05 -10.65 10.37
C ASN A 46 18.84 -9.71 10.16
N VAL A 47 19.01 -8.55 9.53
CA VAL A 47 17.87 -7.67 9.22
C VAL A 47 17.14 -8.27 8.03
N GLN A 48 15.84 -8.53 8.19
CA GLN A 48 14.99 -9.10 7.14
C GLN A 48 14.29 -7.98 6.35
N PRO A 49 13.95 -8.22 5.07
CA PRO A 49 13.08 -7.31 4.33
C PRO A 49 11.73 -7.14 5.02
N VAL A 50 11.18 -5.93 4.92
CA VAL A 50 9.84 -5.59 5.45
C VAL A 50 8.95 -5.15 4.30
N VAL A 51 7.69 -5.59 4.31
CA VAL A 51 6.70 -5.23 3.30
C VAL A 51 5.40 -4.77 3.94
N SER A 52 4.76 -3.77 3.31
CA SER A 52 3.40 -3.32 3.65
C SER A 52 2.72 -2.76 2.40
N TYR A 53 1.39 -2.64 2.43
CA TYR A 53 0.68 -1.83 1.45
C TYR A 53 0.60 -0.38 1.91
N ALA A 54 0.58 0.55 0.96
CA ALA A 54 0.50 1.98 1.23
C ALA A 54 -0.74 2.38 2.05
N ALA A 55 -1.89 1.75 1.83
CA ALA A 55 -3.09 2.01 2.64
C ALA A 55 -3.12 1.31 4.02
N ASP A 56 -2.07 0.58 4.42
CA ASP A 56 -2.06 -0.02 5.74
C ASP A 56 -1.93 1.10 6.79
N GLU A 57 -2.77 1.04 7.82
CA GLU A 57 -2.70 1.95 8.96
C GLU A 57 -1.45 1.60 9.77
N VAL A 58 -0.54 2.56 9.87
CA VAL A 58 0.74 2.39 10.57
C VAL A 58 0.85 3.26 11.81
N LEU A 59 0.00 4.29 11.90
CA LEU A 59 -0.22 5.13 13.06
C LEU A 59 -1.73 5.37 13.21
N PRO A 60 -2.23 5.66 14.43
CA PRO A 60 -3.66 5.91 14.62
C PRO A 60 -4.19 7.00 13.69
N GLY A 61 -5.06 6.60 12.75
CA GLY A 61 -5.67 7.48 11.75
C GLY A 61 -4.77 7.91 10.59
N ALA A 62 -3.58 7.33 10.44
CA ALA A 62 -2.67 7.64 9.32
C ALA A 62 -2.16 6.36 8.64
N SER A 63 -2.32 6.33 7.32
CA SER A 63 -1.82 5.26 6.47
C SER A 63 -0.31 5.41 6.23
N LEU A 64 0.31 4.34 5.75
CA LEU A 64 1.70 4.39 5.30
C LEU A 64 1.90 5.39 4.16
N ALA A 65 0.90 5.56 3.28
CA ALA A 65 0.93 6.57 2.22
C ALA A 65 1.03 7.98 2.81
N ASP A 66 0.24 8.28 3.85
CA ASP A 66 0.26 9.59 4.53
C ASP A 66 1.64 9.85 5.14
N VAL A 67 2.20 8.86 5.86
CA VAL A 67 3.53 8.97 6.46
C VAL A 67 4.61 9.17 5.40
N LEU A 68 4.55 8.47 4.27
CA LEU A 68 5.54 8.62 3.19
C LEU A 68 5.41 9.98 2.48
N PHE A 69 4.20 10.51 2.35
CA PHE A 69 3.99 11.85 1.83
C PHE A 69 4.58 12.91 2.76
N GLU A 70 4.34 12.81 4.07
CA GLU A 70 4.86 13.79 5.04
C GLU A 70 6.39 13.73 5.16
N GLU A 71 6.98 12.54 5.23
CA GLU A 71 8.41 12.38 5.52
C GLU A 71 9.29 12.48 4.26
N PHE A 72 8.78 12.07 3.10
CA PHE A 72 9.57 12.01 1.86
C PHE A 72 8.98 12.82 0.70
N GLY A 73 7.77 13.39 0.85
CA GLY A 73 7.07 14.05 -0.27
C GLY A 73 6.63 13.10 -1.37
N ILE A 74 6.50 11.80 -1.05
CA ILE A 74 6.19 10.75 -2.03
C ILE A 74 4.68 10.48 -2.03
N GLU A 75 4.03 10.76 -3.15
CA GLU A 75 2.62 10.44 -3.35
C GLU A 75 2.49 9.07 -4.04
N ILE A 76 1.81 8.12 -3.40
CA ILE A 76 1.61 6.76 -3.89
C ILE A 76 0.16 6.33 -3.70
N CYS A 77 -0.33 5.44 -4.56
CA CYS A 77 -1.68 4.89 -4.42
C CYS A 77 -1.76 3.80 -3.34
N ASP A 78 -2.92 3.61 -2.74
CA ASP A 78 -3.25 2.62 -1.69
C ASP A 78 -2.84 1.17 -1.97
N ARG A 79 -2.72 0.82 -3.26
CA ARG A 79 -2.37 -0.52 -3.74
C ARG A 79 -0.86 -0.71 -3.91
N THR A 80 -0.07 0.36 -3.74
CA THR A 80 1.38 0.32 -3.85
C THR A 80 1.95 -0.52 -2.72
N ILE A 81 2.85 -1.44 -3.07
CA ILE A 81 3.63 -2.22 -2.11
C ILE A 81 4.86 -1.41 -1.76
N VAL A 82 5.07 -1.20 -0.46
CA VAL A 82 6.29 -0.59 0.07
C VAL A 82 7.19 -1.71 0.56
N LEU A 83 8.35 -1.85 -0.07
CA LEU A 83 9.39 -2.80 0.30
C LEU A 83 10.55 -2.03 0.94
N ILE A 84 10.99 -2.45 2.12
CA ILE A 84 12.22 -1.98 2.75
C ILE A 84 13.22 -3.13 2.80
N GLU A 85 14.35 -2.95 2.12
CA GLU A 85 15.46 -3.90 2.12
C GLU A 85 16.63 -3.44 3.02
N PRO A 86 17.33 -4.37 3.67
CA PRO A 86 18.54 -4.07 4.41
C PRO A 86 19.68 -3.57 3.49
N ALA A 87 20.53 -2.68 4.05
CA ALA A 87 21.73 -2.16 3.38
C ALA A 87 22.64 -3.22 2.75
N GLU A 88 22.82 -4.35 3.44
CA GLU A 88 23.71 -5.44 3.03
C GLU A 88 23.14 -6.21 1.83
N THR A 89 21.82 -6.40 1.79
CA THR A 89 21.07 -7.01 0.69
C THR A 89 21.07 -6.10 -0.54
N GLY A 90 20.99 -4.79 -0.32
CA GLY A 90 20.93 -3.77 -1.38
C GLY A 90 22.25 -3.49 -2.11
N LYS A 91 23.38 -4.02 -1.60
CA LYS A 91 24.73 -3.83 -2.19
C LYS A 91 25.34 -5.12 -2.73
N ALA A 92 24.73 -6.28 -2.46
CA ALA A 92 25.36 -7.55 -2.71
C ALA A 92 25.06 -8.08 -4.13
N PHE A 93 26.09 -8.03 -4.98
CA PHE A 93 26.27 -8.96 -6.12
C PHE A 93 26.39 -10.45 -5.69
N VAL A 94 26.18 -10.77 -4.40
CA VAL A 94 26.56 -12.05 -3.77
C VAL A 94 25.51 -12.51 -2.74
N LEU A 95 24.21 -12.28 -2.99
CA LEU A 95 23.20 -13.05 -2.28
C LEU A 95 23.18 -14.48 -2.83
N SER A 96 23.28 -15.47 -1.94
CA SER A 96 23.09 -16.86 -2.36
C SER A 96 21.64 -17.07 -2.79
N SER A 97 21.39 -18.01 -3.72
CA SER A 97 20.03 -18.36 -4.12
C SER A 97 19.17 -18.85 -2.95
N GLN A 98 19.81 -19.43 -1.92
CA GLN A 98 19.14 -19.89 -0.71
C GLN A 98 18.64 -18.70 0.13
N ASP A 99 19.49 -17.71 0.38
CA ASP A 99 19.14 -16.52 1.16
C ASP A 99 18.05 -15.70 0.44
N LEU A 100 18.20 -15.54 -0.89
CA LEU A 100 17.23 -14.85 -1.72
C LEU A 100 15.88 -15.60 -1.74
N GLY A 101 15.90 -16.93 -1.87
CA GLY A 101 14.70 -17.76 -1.83
C GLY A 101 13.99 -17.68 -0.48
N GLN A 102 14.74 -17.65 0.62
CA GLN A 102 14.18 -17.49 1.96
C GLN A 102 13.54 -16.12 2.15
N ALA A 103 14.23 -15.05 1.74
CA ALA A 103 13.70 -13.69 1.80
C ALA A 103 12.43 -13.53 0.94
N LEU A 104 12.44 -14.06 -0.29
CA LEU A 104 11.28 -14.06 -1.18
C LEU A 104 10.10 -14.81 -0.56
N GLY A 105 10.33 -16.02 -0.04
CA GLY A 105 9.28 -16.82 0.59
C GLY A 105 8.65 -16.11 1.78
N GLN A 106 9.47 -15.49 2.63
CA GLN A 106 8.99 -14.71 3.78
C GLN A 106 8.12 -13.53 3.33
N VAL A 107 8.59 -12.74 2.36
CA VAL A 107 7.83 -11.59 1.82
C VAL A 107 6.48 -12.03 1.24
N LEU A 108 6.45 -13.11 0.46
CA LEU A 108 5.19 -13.61 -0.13
C LEU A 108 4.20 -14.06 0.95
N VAL A 109 4.69 -14.72 2.00
CA VAL A 109 3.87 -15.10 3.16
C VAL A 109 3.32 -13.86 3.86
N ASP A 110 4.12 -12.83 4.08
CA ASP A 110 3.67 -11.62 4.78
C ASP A 110 2.68 -10.80 3.94
N LEU A 111 2.91 -10.65 2.64
CA LEU A 111 1.94 -10.05 1.71
C LEU A 111 0.59 -10.80 1.73
N SER A 112 0.61 -12.13 1.82
CA SER A 112 -0.62 -12.92 1.89
C SER A 112 -1.41 -12.64 3.16
N LYS A 113 -0.74 -12.46 4.31
CA LYS A 113 -1.40 -12.13 5.59
C LYS A 113 -2.01 -10.73 5.55
N LEU A 114 -1.30 -9.75 5.00
CA LEU A 114 -1.79 -8.39 4.83
C LEU A 114 -3.03 -8.35 3.94
N SER A 115 -3.02 -9.09 2.83
CA SER A 115 -4.17 -9.22 1.94
C SER A 115 -5.38 -9.87 2.64
N MET A 116 -5.17 -10.91 3.46
CA MET A 116 -6.25 -11.56 4.20
C MET A 116 -6.84 -10.65 5.30
N GLY A 117 -5.99 -9.87 5.98
CA GLY A 117 -6.43 -8.85 6.94
C GLY A 117 -7.36 -7.81 6.31
N ARG A 118 -7.04 -7.36 5.08
CA ARG A 118 -7.91 -6.45 4.31
C ARG A 118 -9.22 -7.09 3.87
N ALA A 119 -9.19 -8.34 3.41
CA ALA A 119 -10.42 -9.06 3.05
C ALA A 119 -11.36 -9.26 4.25
N ALA A 120 -10.81 -9.43 5.46
CA ALA A 120 -11.58 -9.53 6.69
C ALA A 120 -12.18 -8.18 7.15
N SER A 121 -11.46 -7.06 6.95
CA SER A 121 -11.96 -5.71 7.26
C SER A 121 -12.96 -5.16 6.22
N GLY A 122 -13.05 -5.75 5.02
CA GLY A 122 -13.89 -5.27 3.92
C GLY A 122 -15.41 -5.55 4.03
N ASN A 123 -15.91 -6.09 5.15
CA ASN A 123 -17.29 -6.59 5.26
C ASN A 123 -18.24 -5.69 6.08
N GLY A 124 -18.20 -4.37 5.86
CA GLY A 124 -19.07 -3.46 6.58
C GLY A 124 -19.25 -2.10 5.92
N GLN A 125 -20.01 -2.05 4.81
CA GLN A 125 -21.03 -1.03 4.49
C GLN A 125 -21.50 -1.20 3.04
N VAL A 126 -22.49 -2.06 2.84
CA VAL A 126 -23.44 -1.89 1.74
C VAL A 126 -24.37 -0.77 2.16
N VAL A 127 -24.12 0.46 1.71
CA VAL A 127 -25.14 1.51 1.77
C VAL A 127 -26.12 1.25 0.64
N THR A 128 -27.09 0.37 0.88
CA THR A 128 -28.36 0.38 0.16
C THR A 128 -29.13 1.61 0.61
N GLU A 129 -28.98 2.74 -0.08
CA GLU A 129 -30.00 3.79 -0.05
C GLU A 129 -31.13 3.40 -1.00
N VAL A 130 -32.13 2.76 -0.42
CA VAL A 130 -33.46 2.61 -0.98
C VAL A 130 -34.11 3.99 -0.95
N SER A 131 -34.01 4.76 -2.05
CA SER A 131 -34.80 5.97 -2.22
C SER A 131 -36.15 5.60 -2.86
N ALA A 132 -37.07 5.16 -2.01
CA ALA A 132 -38.47 4.94 -2.35
C ALA A 132 -39.37 5.71 -1.37
N LYS A 133 -39.65 6.97 -1.69
CA LYS A 133 -40.93 7.65 -1.39
C LYS A 133 -40.96 9.04 -2.03
N ALA A 134 -41.54 9.12 -3.22
CA ALA A 134 -42.27 10.31 -3.65
C ALA A 134 -43.67 9.82 -4.03
N GLN A 135 -44.63 10.12 -3.15
CA GLN A 135 -46.03 9.75 -3.27
C GLN A 135 -46.65 10.49 -4.47
N GLN A 136 -47.25 9.72 -5.39
CA GLN A 136 -48.28 10.20 -6.31
C GLN A 136 -49.62 10.26 -5.57
N SER A 137 -50.29 11.40 -5.66
CA SER A 137 -51.76 11.59 -5.71
C SER A 137 -51.99 13.11 -5.69
N GLU A 138 -52.69 13.79 -6.60
CA GLU A 138 -53.43 13.42 -7.80
C GLU A 138 -53.90 14.73 -8.48
N LYS A 139 -54.27 14.65 -9.77
CA LYS A 139 -55.21 15.50 -10.53
C LYS A 139 -54.73 16.81 -11.18
N HIS A 140 -54.44 16.70 -12.47
CA HIS A 140 -54.83 17.64 -13.54
C HIS A 140 -56.37 17.58 -13.75
N PRO A 141 -57.08 18.48 -14.47
CA PRO A 141 -56.62 19.55 -15.39
C PRO A 141 -57.35 20.91 -15.20
N GLU A 142 -56.88 21.96 -15.88
CA GLU A 142 -57.68 22.81 -16.80
C GLU A 142 -56.94 24.10 -17.19
N LEU A 143 -57.19 24.49 -18.43
CA LEU A 143 -56.72 25.69 -19.12
C LEU A 143 -57.12 26.97 -18.37
N MET A 144 -56.30 28.01 -18.46
CA MET A 144 -56.74 29.32 -18.97
C MET A 144 -55.55 30.27 -19.17
N SER A 145 -55.63 30.91 -20.32
CA SER A 145 -54.84 32.01 -20.83
C SER A 145 -55.17 33.33 -20.11
N LEU A 146 -54.36 34.35 -20.38
CA LEU A 146 -54.57 35.81 -20.27
C LEU A 146 -54.02 36.59 -19.05
N VAL A 147 -53.09 37.51 -19.41
CA VAL A 147 -53.01 38.95 -19.06
C VAL A 147 -52.68 39.35 -17.61
N GLN A 148 -51.50 39.95 -17.44
CA GLN A 148 -51.36 41.40 -17.15
C GLN A 148 -49.98 41.89 -17.60
#